data_AF-A0A6M3LUQ9-F1
#
_entry.id   AF-A0A6M3LUQ9-F1
#
_cell.length_a   1.000
_cell.length_b   1.000
_cell.length_c   1.000
_cell.angle_alpha   90.00
_cell.angle_beta   90.00
_cell.angle_gamma   90.00
#
_symmetry.space_group_name_H-M   'P 1'
#
loop_
_entity.id
_entity.type
_entity.pdbx_description
1 polymer ?
#
loop_
_entity_poly.entity_id
_entity_poly.type
_entity_poly.pdbx_seq_one_letter_code
_entity_poly.pdbx_strand_id
1 'polypeptide(L)'
;MPVDKRWRPNGRRRIGEDTMNKVRRAALEELGGKLGELKSELENLRDEETEYYDNMPENLQNTERGESSEVAESLMSDALDNLASAIGNLEEIA
;
A
#
# COMPACT_ATOMS: atom_id res chain seq x y z
N MET A 1 -6.65 -53.44 -37.39
CA MET A 1 -6.19 -52.11 -36.93
C MET A 1 -6.98 -51.04 -37.68
N PRO A 2 -7.25 -49.83 -37.16
CA PRO A 2 -6.94 -49.28 -35.83
C PRO A 2 -8.16 -48.66 -35.09
N VAL A 3 -8.04 -48.58 -33.77
CA VAL A 3 -8.88 -47.78 -32.86
C VAL A 3 -8.62 -46.30 -33.11
N ASP A 4 -9.66 -45.55 -33.46
CA ASP A 4 -9.61 -44.10 -33.63
C ASP A 4 -9.31 -43.42 -32.28
N LYS A 5 -8.13 -42.80 -32.22
CA LYS A 5 -7.62 -42.02 -31.11
C LYS A 5 -7.81 -40.54 -31.45
N ARG A 6 -8.89 -39.90 -30.99
CA ARG A 6 -8.92 -38.49 -30.51
C ARG A 6 -10.34 -38.00 -30.27
N TRP A 7 -10.89 -38.37 -29.12
CA TRP A 7 -11.83 -37.48 -28.45
C TRP A 7 -11.47 -37.39 -26.98
N ARG A 8 -10.93 -36.24 -26.56
CA ARG A 8 -10.81 -35.86 -25.15
C ARG A 8 -11.81 -34.74 -24.94
N PRO A 9 -12.95 -34.96 -24.25
CA PRO A 9 -13.90 -33.89 -24.01
C PRO A 9 -13.21 -32.86 -23.12
N ASN A 10 -13.24 -31.62 -23.60
CA ASN A 10 -12.70 -30.41 -22.99
C ASN A 10 -12.57 -30.48 -21.47
N GLY A 11 -11.35 -30.21 -21.00
CA GLY A 11 -11.09 -29.88 -19.62
C GLY A 11 -12.11 -28.84 -19.18
N ARG A 12 -12.98 -29.23 -18.24
CA ARG A 12 -13.87 -28.31 -17.56
C ARG A 12 -12.98 -27.22 -16.98
N ARG A 13 -12.93 -26.05 -17.63
CA ARG A 13 -12.39 -24.83 -17.00
C ARG A 13 -13.09 -24.77 -15.64
N ARG A 14 -12.32 -24.81 -14.55
CA ARG A 14 -12.86 -24.64 -13.21
C ARG A 14 -13.56 -23.29 -13.23
N ILE A 15 -14.88 -23.32 -13.25
CA ILE A 15 -15.73 -22.14 -13.11
C ILE A 15 -15.52 -21.73 -11.65
N GLY A 16 -14.54 -20.86 -11.41
CA GLY A 16 -14.16 -20.46 -10.06
C GLY A 16 -12.75 -19.87 -9.89
N GLU A 17 -11.87 -19.96 -10.89
CA GLU A 17 -10.44 -19.59 -10.71
C GLU A 17 -10.03 -18.27 -11.39
N ASP A 18 -11.00 -17.45 -11.81
CA ASP A 18 -10.76 -16.12 -12.41
C ASP A 18 -11.92 -15.19 -11.96
N THR A 19 -11.99 -14.91 -10.65
CA THR A 19 -13.06 -14.09 -10.05
C THR A 19 -12.90 -12.60 -10.37
N MET A 20 -11.71 -12.17 -10.81
CA MET A 20 -11.39 -10.78 -11.10
C MET A 20 -10.98 -10.56 -12.56
N ASN A 21 -11.57 -9.56 -13.21
CA ASN A 21 -11.20 -9.17 -14.57
C ASN A 21 -9.75 -8.66 -14.58
N LYS A 22 -8.93 -9.13 -15.52
CA LYS A 22 -7.52 -8.72 -15.69
C LYS A 22 -7.32 -7.20 -15.73
N VAL A 23 -8.26 -6.45 -16.31
CA VAL A 23 -8.24 -4.98 -16.34
C VAL A 23 -8.44 -4.39 -14.94
N ARG A 24 -9.32 -4.99 -14.13
CA ARG A 24 -9.54 -4.55 -12.74
C ARG A 24 -8.35 -4.88 -11.86
N ARG A 25 -7.73 -6.06 -12.04
CA ARG A 25 -6.48 -6.43 -11.36
C ARG A 25 -5.36 -5.42 -11.67
N ALA A 26 -5.12 -5.12 -12.94
CA ALA A 26 -4.12 -4.13 -13.33
C ALA A 26 -4.38 -2.73 -12.73
N ALA A 27 -5.65 -2.33 -12.64
CA ALA A 27 -6.00 -1.07 -11.98
C ALA A 27 -5.73 -1.08 -10.46
N LEU A 28 -5.92 -2.22 -9.78
CA LEU A 28 -5.55 -2.36 -8.36
C LEU A 28 -4.04 -2.33 -8.15
N GLU A 29 -3.27 -2.99 -9.02
CA GLU A 29 -1.80 -2.95 -8.99
C GLU A 29 -1.29 -1.51 -9.18
N GLU A 30 -1.88 -0.75 -10.11
CA GLU A 30 -1.56 0.67 -10.31
C GLU A 30 -1.91 1.52 -9.07
N LEU A 31 -3.07 1.28 -8.45
CA LEU A 31 -3.45 1.96 -7.21
C LEU A 31 -2.49 1.62 -6.06
N GLY A 32 -2.07 0.35 -5.94
CA GLY A 32 -1.06 -0.07 -4.96
C GLY A 32 0.28 0.64 -5.17
N GLY A 33 0.71 0.77 -6.43
CA GLY A 33 1.90 1.55 -6.79
C GLY A 33 1.81 3.01 -6.37
N LYS A 34 0.70 3.68 -6.67
CA LYS A 34 0.46 5.08 -6.26
C LYS A 34 0.42 5.26 -4.74
N LEU A 35 -0.17 4.31 -4.01
CA LEU A 35 -0.15 4.33 -2.55
C LEU A 35 1.27 4.13 -2.02
N GLY A 36 2.09 3.30 -2.67
CA GLY A 36 3.50 3.12 -2.35
C GLY A 36 4.31 4.40 -2.54
N GLU A 37 4.12 5.09 -3.67
CA GLU A 37 4.74 6.40 -3.92
C GLU A 37 4.35 7.43 -2.86
N LEU A 38 3.03 7.55 -2.57
CA LEU A 38 2.53 8.46 -1.54
C LEU A 38 3.06 8.12 -0.15
N LYS A 39 3.19 6.83 0.18
CA LYS A 39 3.78 6.37 1.44
C LYS A 39 5.22 6.85 1.56
N SER A 40 6.03 6.69 0.52
CA SER A 40 7.42 7.16 0.53
C SER A 40 7.53 8.69 0.60
N GLU A 41 6.64 9.43 -0.07
CA GLU A 41 6.58 10.89 0.08
C GLU A 41 6.23 11.31 1.52
N LEU A 42 5.28 10.63 2.15
CA LEU A 42 4.90 10.88 3.53
C LEU A 42 6.00 10.49 4.54
N GLU A 43 6.73 9.40 4.29
CA GLU A 43 7.91 9.02 5.08
C GLU A 43 8.95 10.13 5.07
N ASN A 44 9.27 10.68 3.90
CA ASN A 44 10.23 11.78 3.79
C ASN A 44 9.76 13.02 4.58
N LEU A 45 8.48 13.39 4.48
CA LEU A 45 7.94 14.53 5.23
C LEU A 45 7.96 14.31 6.75
N ARG A 46 7.67 13.10 7.21
CA ARG A 46 7.77 12.73 8.63
C ARG A 46 9.21 12.84 9.11
N ASP A 47 10.17 12.36 8.32
CA ASP A 47 11.58 12.42 8.67
C ASP A 47 12.09 13.88 8.70
N GLU A 48 11.66 14.72 7.76
CA GLU A 48 11.91 16.17 7.78
C GLU A 48 11.32 16.84 9.03
N GLU A 49 10.10 16.48 9.44
CA GLU A 49 9.46 17.00 10.65
C GLU A 49 10.20 16.56 11.92
N THR A 50 10.65 15.30 11.96
CA THR A 50 11.45 14.75 13.07
C THR A 50 12.79 15.46 13.17
N GLU A 51 13.49 15.65 12.05
CA GLU A 51 14.74 16.41 12.01
C GLU A 51 14.54 17.88 12.43
N TYR A 52 13.42 18.49 12.04
CA TYR A 52 13.06 19.84 12.46
C TYR A 52 12.83 19.92 13.98
N TYR A 53 12.14 18.95 14.58
CA TYR A 53 11.92 18.87 16.02
C TYR A 53 13.22 18.63 16.79
N ASP A 54 14.06 17.71 16.33
CA ASP A 54 15.34 17.37 16.95
C ASP A 54 16.33 18.55 16.92
N ASN A 55 16.29 19.35 15.85
CA ASN A 55 17.09 20.56 15.72
C ASN A 55 16.50 21.78 16.44
N MET A 56 15.29 21.66 17.00
CA MET A 56 14.65 22.75 17.73
C MET A 56 15.35 23.00 19.07
N PRO A 57 15.56 24.27 19.47
CA PRO A 57 16.01 24.59 20.83
C PRO A 57 15.09 23.97 21.90
N GLU A 58 15.66 23.36 22.94
CA GLU A 58 14.93 22.64 24.01
C GLU A 58 13.89 23.52 24.73
N ASN A 59 14.14 24.83 24.81
CA ASN A 59 13.19 25.80 25.36
C ASN A 59 11.97 26.06 24.47
N LEU A 60 12.02 25.68 23.20
CA LEU A 60 10.92 25.75 22.24
C LEU A 60 10.22 24.39 22.05
N GLN A 61 10.90 23.27 22.32
CA GLN A 61 10.29 21.93 22.28
C GLN A 61 9.14 21.79 23.28
N ASN A 62 9.24 22.42 24.46
CA ASN A 62 8.19 22.42 25.49
C ASN A 62 7.13 23.52 25.31
N THR A 63 7.03 24.11 24.11
CA THR A 63 5.98 25.09 23.78
C THR A 63 4.92 24.43 22.92
N GLU A 64 3.75 25.08 22.74
CA GLU A 64 2.70 24.61 21.83
C GLU A 64 3.25 24.25 20.43
N ARG A 65 4.32 24.91 19.99
CA ARG A 65 4.96 24.63 18.70
C ARG A 65 5.69 23.29 18.67
N GLY A 66 6.42 22.94 19.74
CA GLY A 66 7.06 21.63 19.83
C GLY A 66 6.04 20.51 20.02
N GLU A 67 5.05 20.71 20.90
CA GLU A 67 3.94 19.77 21.07
C GLU A 67 3.19 19.53 19.74
N SER A 68 2.96 20.59 18.95
CA SER A 68 2.30 20.43 17.64
C SER A 68 3.11 19.62 16.63
N SER A 69 4.44 19.66 16.73
CA SER A 69 5.37 18.94 15.86
C SER A 69 5.41 17.45 16.24
N GLU A 70 5.45 17.14 17.54
CA GLU A 70 5.32 15.77 18.05
C GLU A 70 3.97 15.13 17.68
N VAL A 71 2.87 15.89 17.80
CA VAL A 71 1.54 15.44 17.36
C VAL A 71 1.51 15.22 15.85
N ALA A 72 2.15 16.09 15.06
CA ALA A 72 2.23 15.93 13.61
C ALA A 72 2.99 14.65 13.23
N GLU A 73 4.13 14.39 13.86
CA GLU A 73 4.92 13.16 13.67
C GLU A 73 4.10 11.91 14.00
N SER A 74 3.39 11.91 15.13
CA SER A 74 2.50 10.80 15.52
C SER A 74 1.39 10.56 14.49
N LEU A 75 0.73 11.61 14.01
CA LEU A 75 -0.34 11.49 13.02
C LEU A 75 0.18 11.03 11.64
N MET A 76 1.39 11.45 11.26
CA MET A 76 2.04 10.98 10.03
C MET A 76 2.40 9.49 10.15
N SER A 77 2.92 9.05 11.28
CA SER A 77 3.18 7.63 11.57
C SER A 77 1.91 6.79 11.47
N ASP A 78 0.81 7.23 12.08
CA ASP A 78 -0.49 6.56 11.95
C ASP A 78 -0.98 6.50 10.49
N ALA A 79 -0.79 7.57 9.72
CA ALA A 79 -1.15 7.59 8.31
C ALA A 79 -0.30 6.62 7.47
N LEU A 80 1.00 6.48 7.78
CA LEU A 80 1.90 5.51 7.14
C LEU A 80 1.48 4.06 7.39
N ASP A 81 1.10 3.73 8.62
CA ASP A 81 0.60 2.40 8.99
C ASP A 81 -0.71 2.07 8.25
N ASN A 82 -1.60 3.05 8.13
CA ASN A 82 -2.83 2.92 7.35
C ASN A 82 -2.55 2.71 5.85
N LEU A 83 -1.59 3.43 5.28
CA LEU A 83 -1.16 3.25 3.90
C LEU A 83 -0.54 1.86 3.68
N ALA A 84 0.33 1.41 4.58
CA ALA A 84 0.92 0.07 4.52
C ALA A 84 -0.16 -1.03 4.54
N SER A 85 -1.14 -0.88 5.42
CA SER A 85 -2.30 -1.79 5.51
C SER A 85 -3.14 -1.78 4.23
N ALA A 86 -3.39 -0.58 3.67
CA ALA A 86 -4.13 -0.45 2.41
C ALA A 86 -3.40 -1.11 1.23
N ILE A 87 -2.08 -0.93 1.13
CA ILE A 87 -1.24 -1.58 0.10
C ILE A 87 -1.32 -3.10 0.23
N GLY A 88 -1.11 -3.65 1.43
CA GLY A 88 -1.20 -5.10 1.66
C GLY A 88 -2.56 -5.67 1.27
N ASN A 89 -3.65 -4.98 1.62
CA ASN A 89 -5.00 -5.38 1.19
C ASN A 89 -5.17 -5.36 -0.34
N LEU A 90 -4.56 -4.40 -1.05
CA LEU A 90 -4.63 -4.36 -2.52
C LEU A 90 -3.81 -5.47 -3.16
N GLU A 91 -2.64 -5.80 -2.61
CA GLU A 91 -1.80 -6.91 -3.07
C GLU A 91 -2.48 -8.27 -2.90
N GLU A 92 -3.29 -8.46 -1.84
CA GLU A 92 -4.07 -9.68 -1.65
C GLU A 92 -5.23 -9.84 -2.66
N ILE A 93 -5.78 -8.72 -3.15
CA ILE A 93 -6.92 -8.73 -4.09
C ILE A 93 -6.44 -8.83 -5.55
N ALA A 94 -5.31 -8.20 -5.89
CA ALA A 94 -4.76 -8.16 -7.23
C ALA A 94 -4.35 -9.56 -7.73
#